data_AF-A0A7J4DU33-F1
#
_entry.id   AF-A0A7J4DU33-F1
#
_cell.length_a   1.000
_cell.length_b   1.000
_cell.length_c   1.000
_cell.angle_alpha   90.00
_cell.angle_beta   90.00
_cell.angle_gamma   90.00
#
_symmetry.space_group_name_H-M   'P 1'
#
loop_
_entity.id
_entity.type
_entity.pdbx_description
1 polymer ?
#
loop_
_entity_poly.entity_id
_entity_poly.type
_entity_poly.pdbx_seq_one_letter_code
_entity_poly.pdbx_strand_id
1 'polypeptide(L)' 'MTVVEMACPRCRTKLEYRIEIELGNGDMRRIIYYYRCPRCLYRLTDATVVVRKNNGSKRLVIELIEALRSRRLARE' A
#
# COMPACT_ATOMS: atom_id res chain seq x y z
N MET A 1 0.84 17.11 -7.43
CA MET A 1 0.48 15.96 -6.56
C MET A 1 0.13 16.49 -5.18
N THR A 2 -1.15 16.61 -4.85
CA THR A 2 -1.59 16.99 -3.51
C THR A 2 -1.52 15.77 -2.59
N VAL A 3 -0.65 15.82 -1.58
CA VAL A 3 -0.62 14.80 -0.52
C VAL A 3 -1.89 15.00 0.30
N VAL A 4 -2.86 14.10 0.16
CA VAL A 4 -4.06 14.12 1.00
C VAL A 4 -3.61 13.82 2.42
N GLU A 5 -3.63 14.83 3.29
CA GLU A 5 -3.28 14.66 4.70
C GLU A 5 -4.37 13.83 5.39
N MET A 6 -4.04 12.60 5.79
CA MET A 6 -4.97 11.74 6.54
C MET A 6 -4.73 11.88 8.04
N ALA A 7 -5.81 12.15 8.77
CA ALA A 7 -5.82 12.10 10.23
C ALA A 7 -6.12 10.68 10.74
N CYS A 8 -5.48 10.27 11.83
CA CYS A 8 -5.75 8.99 12.47
C CYS A 8 -7.21 8.95 12.98
N PRO A 9 -8.00 7.91 12.67
CA PRO A 9 -9.37 7.80 13.16
C PRO A 9 -9.44 7.58 14.69
N ARG A 10 -8.35 7.13 15.32
CA ARG A 10 -8.30 6.83 16.76
C ARG A 10 -7.93 8.03 17.63
N CYS A 11 -6.90 8.79 17.23
CA CYS A 11 -6.35 9.86 18.05
C CYS A 11 -6.19 11.21 17.32
N ARG A 12 -6.70 11.32 16.09
CA ARG A 12 -6.66 12.50 15.21
C ARG A 12 -5.27 13.02 14.84
N THR A 13 -4.19 12.41 15.33
CA THR A 13 -2.82 12.72 14.90
C THR A 13 -2.65 12.45 13.41
N LYS A 14 -1.92 13.33 12.71
CA LYS A 14 -1.56 13.17 11.30
C LYS A 14 -0.84 11.84 11.08
N LEU A 15 -1.28 11.08 10.07
CA LEU A 15 -0.66 9.83 9.70
C LEU A 15 0.58 10.07 8.84
N GLU A 16 1.58 9.22 9.00
CA GLU A 16 2.76 9.16 8.15
C GLU A 16 2.55 8.12 7.05
N TYR A 17 2.87 8.47 5.80
CA TYR A 17 2.84 7.52 4.70
C TYR A 17 4.16 6.75 4.63
N ARG A 18 4.09 5.43 4.57
CA ARG A 18 5.22 4.52 4.60
C ARG A 18 5.12 3.46 3.52
N ILE A 19 6.27 2.92 3.15
CA ILE A 19 6.42 1.85 2.17
C ILE A 19 7.19 0.71 2.84
N GLU A 20 6.64 -0.50 2.76
CA GLU A 20 7.33 -1.74 3.10
C GLU A 20 7.55 -2.56 1.84
N ILE A 21 8.73 -3.18 1.73
CA ILE A 21 9.03 -4.11 0.65
C ILE A 21 9.32 -5.45 1.31
N GLU A 22 8.44 -6.41 1.07
CA GLU A 22 8.66 -7.81 1.44
C GLU A 22 9.27 -8.52 0.23
N LEU A 23 10.45 -9.10 0.45
CA LEU A 23 11.11 -9.99 -0.50
C LEU A 23 10.56 -11.39 -0.23
N GLY A 24 9.71 -11.88 -1.13
CA GLY A 24 9.16 -13.24 -1.05
C GLY A 24 10.20 -14.29 -1.48
N ASN A 25 9.84 -15.57 -1.33
CA ASN A 25 10.65 -16.66 -1.88
C ASN A 25 10.62 -16.60 -3.43
N GLY A 26 11.79 -16.46 -4.07
CA GLY A 26 11.95 -16.40 -5.53
C GLY A 26 11.93 -14.98 -6.12
N ASP A 27 11.38 -14.83 -7.34
CA ASP A 27 11.32 -13.56 -8.10
C ASP A 27 10.06 -12.72 -7.78
N MET A 28 9.41 -12.95 -6.64
CA MET A 28 8.21 -12.23 -6.20
C MET A 28 8.57 -11.15 -5.17
N ARG A 29 8.12 -9.92 -5.41
CA ARG A 29 8.26 -8.77 -4.49
C ARG A 29 6.88 -8.25 -4.15
N ARG A 30 6.60 -8.03 -2.87
CA ARG A 30 5.37 -7.40 -2.40
C ARG A 30 5.71 -6.03 -1.83
N ILE A 31 5.07 -5.00 -2.37
CA ILE A 31 5.24 -3.61 -1.98
C ILE A 31 3.95 -3.17 -1.30
N ILE A 32 4.04 -2.80 -0.02
CA ILE A 32 2.91 -2.42 0.81
C ILE A 32 3.02 -0.93 1.11
N TYR A 33 2.07 -0.17 0.59
CA TYR A 33 1.88 1.24 0.88
C TYR A 33 0.87 1.37 2.01
N TYR A 34 1.24 2.08 3.08
CA TYR A 34 0.36 2.21 4.23
C TYR A 34 0.58 3.52 4.97
N TYR A 35 -0.46 3.94 5.67
CA TYR A 35 -0.41 5.04 6.64
C TYR A 35 -0.19 4.46 8.04
N ARG A 36 0.73 5.07 8.81
CA ARG A 36 1.00 4.71 10.21
C ARG A 36 0.82 5.93 11.11
N CYS A 37 0.10 5.73 12.22
CA CYS A 37 0.01 6.76 13.25
C CYS A 37 1.27 6.71 14.14
N PRO A 38 2.05 7.79 14.24
CA PRO A 38 3.23 7.81 15.12
C PRO A 38 2.84 7.79 16.61
N ARG A 39 1.61 8.20 16.96
CA ARG A 39 1.15 8.30 18.35
C ARG A 39 0.57 7.00 18.90
N CYS A 40 -0.34 6.36 18.17
CA CYS A 40 -1.06 5.16 18.64
C CYS A 40 -0.77 3.89 17.81
N LEU A 41 0.16 3.98 16.86
CA LEU A 41 0.61 2.87 16.00
C LEU A 41 -0.46 2.26 15.08
N TYR A 42 -1.65 2.88 15.00
CA TYR A 42 -2.68 2.49 14.04
C TYR A 42 -2.12 2.44 12.62
N ARG A 43 -2.37 1.33 11.92
CA ARG A 43 -1.96 1.08 10.54
C ARG A 43 -3.18 1.03 9.63
N LEU A 44 -3.09 1.70 8.50
CA LEU A 44 -4.11 1.75 7.46
C LEU A 44 -3.46 1.44 6.11
N THR A 45 -3.69 0.24 5.59
CA THR A 45 -3.13 -0.20 4.30
C THR A 45 -3.77 0.59 3.16
N ASP A 46 -2.97 1.37 2.43
CA ASP A 46 -3.44 2.11 1.26
C ASP A 46 -3.45 1.22 0.03
N ALA A 47 -2.31 0.63 -0.31
CA ALA A 47 -2.21 -0.24 -1.45
C ALA A 47 -1.25 -1.39 -1.25
N THR A 48 -1.55 -2.52 -1.88
CA THR A 48 -0.64 -3.67 -1.95
C THR A 48 -0.36 -3.98 -3.41
N VAL A 49 0.90 -3.88 -3.82
CA VAL A 49 1.37 -4.21 -5.16
C VAL A 49 2.22 -5.47 -5.10
N VAL A 50 1.94 -6.43 -5.97
CA VAL A 50 2.78 -7.61 -6.17
C VAL A 50 3.44 -7.51 -7.53
N VAL A 51 4.76 -7.64 -7.53
CA VAL A 51 5.58 -7.72 -8.73
C VAL A 51 6.14 -9.13 -8.79
N ARG A 52 5.86 -9.84 -9.87
CA ARG A 52 6.38 -11.19 -10.13
C ARG A 52 6.98 -11.26 -11.53
N LYS A 53 8.09 -11.98 -11.67
CA LYS A 53 8.64 -12.29 -13.00
C LYS A 53 7.79 -13.37 -13.64
N ASN A 54 7.51 -13.24 -14.94
CA ASN A 54 6.81 -14.27 -15.68
C ASN A 54 7.81 -15.36 -16.10
N ASN A 55 7.70 -16.55 -15.53
CA ASN A 55 8.55 -17.70 -15.86
C ASN A 55 8.34 -18.09 -17.34
N GLY A 56 9.29 -17.72 -18.20
CA GLY A 56 9.23 -17.95 -19.64
C GLY A 56 9.31 -16.68 -20.50
N SER A 57 9.29 -15.48 -19.91
CA SER A 57 9.51 -14.24 -20.65
C SER A 57 10.29 -13.20 -19.82
N LYS A 58 10.96 -12.24 -20.46
CA LYS A 58 11.59 -11.09 -19.77
C LYS A 58 10.56 -10.07 -19.23
N ARG A 59 9.27 -10.45 -19.13
CA ARG A 59 8.18 -9.56 -18.71
C ARG A 59 7.96 -9.64 -17.20
N LEU A 60 7.66 -8.50 -16.62
CA LEU A 60 7.18 -8.38 -15.24
C LEU A 60 5.65 -8.36 -15.25
N VAL A 61 5.04 -9.09 -14.32
CA VAL A 61 3.62 -9.00 -14.01
C VAL A 61 3.48 -8.16 -12.75
N ILE A 62 2.67 -7.11 -12.82
CA ILE A 62 2.39 -6.21 -11.72
C ILE A 62 0.89 -6.31 -11.41
N GLU A 63 0.57 -6.69 -10.18
CA GLU A 63 -0.80 -6.89 -9.70
C GLU A 63 -1.08 -5.95 -8.52
N LEU A 64 -2.18 -5.19 -8.60
CA LEU A 64 -2.68 -4.38 -7.50
C LEU A 64 -3.72 -5.19 -6.73
N ILE A 65 -3.39 -5.63 -5.52
CA ILE A 65 -4.24 -6.53 -4.71
C ILE A 65 -5.23 -5.75 -3.87
N GLU A 66 -4.81 -4.63 -3.30
CA GLU A 66 -5.64 -3.79 -2.44
C GLU A 66 -5.39 -2.33 -2.78
N ALA A 67 -6.44 -1.51 -2.74
CA ALA A 67 -6.38 -0.07 -2.90
C ALA A 67 -7.52 0.61 -2.13
N LEU A 68 -7.19 1.39 -1.10
CA LEU A 68 -8.15 2.17 -0.29
C LEU A 68 -8.89 3.19 -1.15
N ARG A 69 -8.20 3.81 -2.11
CA ARG A 69 -8.80 4.79 -3.03
C ARG A 69 -9.89 4.18 -3.91
N SER A 70 -9.74 2.93 -4.34
CA SER A 70 -10.74 2.25 -5.18
C SER A 70 -12.06 2.00 -4.45
N ARG A 71 -12.05 1.88 -3.11
CA ARG A 71 -13.27 1.71 -2.30
C ARG A 71 -14.03 3.01 -2.02
N ARG A 72 -13.37 4.17 -2.13
CA ARG A 72 -14.01 5.48 -1.98
C ARG A 72 -14.70 5.91 -3.27
N LEU A 73 -14.03 5.74 -4.42
CA LEU A 73 -14.56 6.07 -5.75
C LEU A 73 -15.74 5.18 -6.19
N ALA A 74 -15.92 3.99 -5.60
CA ALA A 74 -17.05 3.10 -5.88
C ALA A 74 -18.30 3.39 -5.02
N ARG A 75 -18.25 4.40 -4.14
CA ARG A 75 -19.35 4.79 -3.24
C ARG A 75 -19.87 6.21 -3.50
N GLU A 76 -19.38 6.86 -4.54
CA GLU A 76 -19.86 8.13 -5.08
C GLU A 76 -20.60 7.85 -6.40
#